data_AF-A0A4Q3XU54-F1
#
_entry.id   AF-A0A4Q3XU54-F1
#
_cell.length_a   1.000
_cell.length_b   1.000
_cell.length_c   1.000
_cell.angle_alpha   90.00
_cell.angle_beta   90.00
_cell.angle_gamma   90.00
#
_symmetry.space_group_name_H-M   'P 1'
#
loop_
_entity.id
_entity.type
_entity.pdbx_description
1 polymer ?
#
loop_
_entity_poly.entity_id
_entity_poly.type
_entity_poly.pdbx_seq_one_letter_code
_entity_poly.pdbx_strand_id
1 'polypeptide(L)'
;MTERGPSHGLDAQGIGTGAELHWNLGTSQLVEQAVRRGEGRLSKHGALVVATGKHTGRSAKDKFIVRDATTEDTVWWGNTNIGMTPEHIAALKADFLAEVAQR
;
A
#
# COMPACT_ATOMS: atom_id res chain seq x y z
N MET A 1 19.41 22.37 -0.78
CA MET A 1 18.64 21.16 -1.11
C MET A 1 17.87 20.80 0.14
N THR A 2 16.55 20.94 0.13
CA THR A 2 15.72 20.61 1.31
C THR A 2 15.73 19.09 1.46
N GLU A 3 16.17 18.57 2.60
CA GLU A 3 16.02 17.16 2.92
C GLU A 3 14.54 16.79 2.81
N ARG A 4 14.22 15.85 1.93
CA ARG A 4 12.86 15.33 1.73
C ARG A 4 12.64 14.05 2.53
N GLY A 5 13.39 13.86 3.61
CA GLY A 5 13.24 12.70 4.51
C GLY A 5 12.03 12.86 5.43
N PRO A 6 11.41 11.76 5.86
CA PRO A 6 10.34 11.80 6.85
C PRO A 6 10.92 12.06 8.25
N SER A 7 10.06 12.49 9.18
CA SER A 7 10.40 12.57 10.61
C SER A 7 10.47 11.19 11.30
N HIS A 8 9.89 10.16 10.68
CA HIS A 8 9.89 8.78 11.15
C HIS A 8 10.17 7.84 9.98
N GLY A 9 11.20 6.99 10.12
CA GLY A 9 11.58 6.00 9.11
C GLY A 9 10.62 4.81 9.02
N LEU A 10 10.95 3.88 8.12
CA LEU A 10 10.22 2.61 7.97
C LEU A 10 10.48 1.64 9.13
N ASP A 11 11.69 1.68 9.68
CA ASP A 11 12.12 0.94 10.86
C ASP A 11 11.26 1.24 12.09
N ALA A 12 10.93 2.52 12.31
CA ALA A 12 10.02 2.96 13.37
C ALA A 12 8.59 2.41 13.21
N GLN A 13 8.23 1.93 12.01
CA GLN A 13 6.95 1.31 11.69
C GLN A 13 7.03 -0.22 11.67
N GLY A 14 8.18 -0.80 12.03
CA GLY A 14 8.44 -2.24 12.02
C GLY A 14 8.76 -2.81 10.63
N ILE A 15 9.08 -1.97 9.65
CA ILE A 15 9.46 -2.37 8.29
C ILE A 15 10.98 -2.28 8.16
N GLY A 16 11.66 -3.41 8.35
CA GLY A 16 13.07 -3.56 8.02
C GLY A 16 13.24 -3.96 6.55
N THR A 17 14.07 -3.26 5.79
CA THR A 17 14.30 -3.53 4.37
C THR A 17 15.73 -3.13 3.97
N GLY A 18 16.30 -3.85 3.01
CA GLY A 18 17.55 -3.50 2.34
C GLY A 18 17.36 -2.65 1.09
N ALA A 19 16.11 -2.35 0.71
CA ALA A 19 15.76 -1.58 -0.46
C ALA A 19 16.32 -0.15 -0.40
N GLU A 20 16.53 0.42 -1.58
CA GLU A 20 16.71 1.86 -1.72
C GLU A 20 15.40 2.59 -1.37
N LEU A 21 15.47 3.50 -0.39
CA LEU A 21 14.31 4.25 0.08
C LEU A 21 14.18 5.59 -0.66
N HIS A 22 13.11 5.71 -1.45
CA HIS A 22 12.81 6.93 -2.20
C HIS A 22 11.70 7.76 -1.54
N TRP A 23 12.07 8.77 -0.75
CA TRP A 23 11.13 9.62 -0.04
C TRP A 23 10.65 10.82 -0.88
N ASN A 24 9.34 11.07 -0.88
CA ASN A 24 8.70 12.28 -1.42
C ASN A 24 9.15 12.64 -2.86
N LEU A 25 9.26 11.62 -3.72
CA LEU A 25 9.51 11.77 -5.15
C LEU A 25 8.44 12.67 -5.78
N GLY A 26 8.87 13.55 -6.69
CA GLY A 26 7.96 14.32 -7.53
C GLY A 26 7.34 13.47 -8.63
N THR A 27 6.29 13.98 -9.27
CA THR A 27 5.57 13.29 -10.37
C THR A 27 6.50 12.79 -11.48
N SER A 28 7.45 13.61 -11.95
CA SER A 28 8.37 13.20 -13.02
C SER A 28 9.23 12.00 -12.61
N GLN A 29 9.75 12.02 -11.38
CA GLN A 29 10.57 10.92 -10.85
C GLN A 29 9.73 9.63 -10.69
N LEU A 30 8.48 9.74 -10.25
CA LEU A 30 7.56 8.60 -10.16
C LEU A 30 7.26 7.99 -11.55
N VAL A 31 6.99 8.84 -12.55
CA VAL A 31 6.73 8.40 -13.93
C VAL A 31 7.97 7.73 -14.54
N GLU A 32 9.16 8.29 -14.35
CA GLU A 32 10.42 7.71 -14.81
C GLU A 32 10.68 6.34 -14.19
N GLN A 33 10.43 6.18 -12.88
CA GLN A 33 10.56 4.89 -12.20
C GLN A 33 9.58 3.85 -12.75
N ALA A 34 8.30 4.21 -12.92
CA ALA A 34 7.28 3.32 -13.46
C ALA A 34 7.62 2.83 -14.88
N VAL A 35 8.09 3.72 -15.76
CA VAL A 35 8.51 3.36 -17.12
C VAL A 35 9.77 2.49 -17.09
N ARG A 36 10.77 2.85 -16.28
CA ARG A 36 12.03 2.09 -16.13
C ARG A 36 11.79 0.66 -15.64
N ARG A 37 10.82 0.49 -14.74
CA ARG A 37 10.44 -0.81 -14.16
C ARG A 37 9.48 -1.62 -15.05
N GLY A 38 9.06 -1.07 -16.19
CA GLY A 38 8.11 -1.72 -17.09
C GLY A 38 6.68 -1.81 -16.53
N GLU A 39 6.36 -1.03 -15.49
CA GLU A 39 5.04 -1.00 -14.83
C GLU A 39 4.03 -0.11 -15.58
N GLY A 40 4.49 0.68 -16.55
CA GLY A 40 3.66 1.51 -17.40
C GLY A 40 4.39 2.04 -18.62
N ARG A 41 3.67 2.75 -19.48
CA ARG A 41 4.20 3.39 -20.70
C ARG A 41 3.62 4.79 -20.89
N LEU A 42 4.31 5.63 -21.64
CA LEU A 42 3.76 6.93 -22.04
C LEU A 42 2.79 6.78 -23.21
N SER A 43 1.66 7.47 -23.13
CA SER A 43 0.78 7.70 -24.27
C SER A 43 1.41 8.68 -25.27
N LYS A 44 0.80 8.83 -26.45
CA LYS A 44 1.18 9.83 -27.45
C LYS A 44 1.26 11.27 -26.90
N HIS A 45 0.47 11.58 -25.87
CA HIS A 45 0.39 12.91 -25.26
C HIS A 45 1.12 13.00 -23.91
N GLY A 46 1.93 12.00 -23.55
CA GLY A 46 2.76 12.03 -22.35
C GLY A 46 2.08 11.59 -21.05
N ALA A 47 0.79 11.24 -21.06
CA ALA A 47 0.14 10.63 -19.90
C ALA A 47 0.68 9.21 -19.64
N LEU A 48 0.89 8.85 -18.37
CA LEU A 48 1.25 7.49 -17.96
C LEU A 48 0.05 6.55 -18.13
N VAL A 49 0.25 5.46 -18.86
CA VAL A 49 -0.72 4.40 -19.11
C VAL A 49 -0.26 3.14 -18.38
N VAL A 50 -1.12 2.60 -17.53
CA VAL A 50 -0.88 1.37 -16.75
C VAL A 50 -2.00 0.36 -16.97
N ALA A 51 -1.74 -0.91 -16.69
CA ALA A 51 -2.74 -1.98 -16.68
C ALA A 51 -2.74 -2.67 -15.32
N THR A 52 -3.91 -2.76 -14.67
CA THR A 52 -4.07 -3.35 -13.32
C THR A 52 -4.34 -4.86 -13.35
N GLY A 53 -4.25 -5.48 -14.53
CA GLY A 53 -4.45 -6.92 -14.73
C GLY A 53 -5.89 -7.34 -14.44
N LYS A 54 -6.05 -8.40 -13.64
CA LYS A 54 -7.35 -9.02 -13.31
C LYS A 54 -8.29 -8.08 -12.55
N HIS A 55 -7.75 -7.16 -11.75
CA HIS A 55 -8.53 -6.30 -10.86
C HIS A 55 -8.72 -4.91 -11.50
N THR A 56 -9.74 -4.79 -12.36
CA THR A 56 -10.06 -3.54 -13.09
C THR A 56 -11.07 -2.64 -12.37
N GLY A 57 -11.45 -3.00 -11.14
CA GLY A 57 -12.42 -2.29 -10.31
C GLY A 57 -12.27 -2.66 -8.84
N ARG A 58 -13.22 -2.22 -8.01
CA ARG A 58 -13.19 -2.50 -6.57
C ARG A 58 -13.49 -3.98 -6.29
N SER A 59 -12.67 -4.59 -5.42
CA SER A 59 -13.02 -5.84 -4.75
C SER A 59 -13.81 -5.56 -3.47
N ALA A 60 -15.08 -5.17 -3.58
CA ALA A 60 -15.87 -4.73 -2.42
C ALA A 60 -16.00 -5.79 -1.30
N LYS A 61 -15.91 -7.08 -1.66
CA LYS A 61 -15.98 -8.21 -0.72
C LYS A 61 -14.66 -8.52 0.00
N ASP A 62 -13.55 -7.89 -0.41
CA ASP A 62 -12.22 -8.12 0.17
C ASP A 62 -11.83 -7.00 1.15
N LYS A 63 -12.76 -6.10 1.49
CA LYS A 63 -12.56 -5.06 2.51
C LYS A 63 -13.03 -5.59 3.87
N PHE A 64 -12.11 -5.59 4.83
CA PHE A 64 -12.39 -5.92 6.23
C PHE A 64 -12.01 -4.76 7.15
N ILE A 65 -12.65 -4.71 8.32
CA ILE A 65 -12.31 -3.80 9.41
C ILE A 65 -12.02 -4.67 10.62
N VAL A 66 -10.92 -4.41 11.33
CA VAL A 66 -10.62 -5.11 12.59
C VAL A 66 -11.75 -4.81 13.56
N ARG A 67 -12.36 -5.85 14.11
CA ARG A 67 -13.42 -5.76 15.11
C ARG A 67 -12.80 -6.02 16.47
N ASP A 68 -12.60 -4.94 17.21
CA ASP A 68 -11.94 -4.88 18.51
C ASP A 68 -12.74 -3.96 19.46
N ALA A 69 -12.27 -3.78 20.69
CA ALA A 69 -12.95 -2.95 21.69
C ALA A 69 -13.16 -1.48 21.24
N THR A 70 -12.37 -0.96 20.30
CA THR A 70 -12.50 0.42 19.79
C THR A 70 -13.61 0.51 18.75
N THR A 71 -13.76 -0.54 17.94
CA THR A 71 -14.59 -0.55 16.73
C THR A 71 -15.93 -1.27 16.92
N GLU A 72 -16.03 -2.17 17.90
CA GLU A 72 -17.19 -3.03 18.19
C GLU A 72 -18.50 -2.25 18.17
N ASP A 73 -18.58 -1.14 18.91
CA ASP A 73 -19.81 -0.37 19.09
C ASP A 73 -19.88 0.90 18.21
N THR A 74 -18.82 1.21 17.45
CA THR A 74 -18.71 2.45 16.68
C THR A 74 -18.84 2.25 15.17
N VAL A 75 -18.61 1.04 14.68
CA VAL A 75 -18.71 0.71 13.25
C VAL A 75 -20.09 0.14 12.92
N TRP A 76 -20.68 0.60 11.82
CA TRP A 76 -21.93 0.05 11.30
C TRP A 76 -21.69 -1.30 10.60
N TRP A 77 -21.84 -2.40 11.34
CA TRP A 77 -21.59 -3.76 10.85
C TRP A 77 -22.68 -4.28 9.89
N GLY A 78 -22.26 -5.09 8.90
CA GLY A 78 -23.17 -5.75 7.96
C GLY A 78 -22.42 -6.33 6.76
N ASN A 79 -23.14 -6.57 5.66
CA ASN A 79 -22.57 -7.17 4.45
C ASN A 79 -21.50 -6.31 3.75
N THR A 80 -21.42 -5.01 4.08
CA THR A 80 -20.46 -4.06 3.51
C THR A 80 -19.25 -3.81 4.41
N ASN A 81 -19.48 -3.76 5.73
CA ASN A 81 -18.43 -3.60 6.73
C ASN A 81 -18.29 -4.94 7.46
N ILE A 82 -17.39 -5.78 6.94
CA ILE A 82 -17.17 -7.12 7.43
C ILE A 82 -16.06 -7.06 8.49
N GLY A 83 -16.34 -7.60 9.67
CA GLY A 83 -15.37 -7.67 10.77
C GLY A 83 -14.31 -8.74 10.53
N MET A 84 -13.06 -8.44 10.85
CA MET A 84 -11.98 -9.42 11.03
C MET A 84 -11.47 -9.40 12.46
N THR A 85 -11.03 -10.54 12.99
CA THR A 85 -10.50 -10.58 14.35
C THR A 85 -9.08 -10.01 14.42
N PRO A 86 -8.62 -9.57 15.62
CA PRO A 86 -7.23 -9.15 15.83
C PRO A 86 -6.19 -10.20 15.40
N GLU A 87 -6.48 -11.49 15.56
CA GLU A 87 -5.58 -12.59 15.19
C GLU A 87 -5.44 -12.70 13.67
N HIS A 88 -6.54 -12.54 12.92
CA HIS A 88 -6.50 -12.58 11.46
C HIS A 88 -5.68 -11.41 10.87
N ILE A 89 -5.82 -10.20 11.43
CA ILE A 89 -5.01 -9.07 10.95
C ILE A 89 -3.55 -9.22 11.38
N ALA A 90 -3.27 -9.80 12.54
CA ALA A 90 -1.91 -10.07 12.98
C ALA A 90 -1.18 -11.03 12.02
N ALA A 91 -1.85 -12.11 11.60
CA ALA A 91 -1.33 -13.04 10.60
C ALA A 91 -1.08 -12.35 9.24
N LEU A 92 -2.08 -11.62 8.72
CA LEU A 92 -1.95 -10.90 7.45
C LEU A 92 -0.83 -9.85 7.51
N LYS A 93 -0.70 -9.14 8.63
CA LYS A 93 0.36 -8.14 8.84
C LYS A 93 1.74 -8.80 8.88
N ALA A 94 1.87 -9.96 9.50
CA ALA A 94 3.14 -10.70 9.52
C ALA A 94 3.57 -11.10 8.11
N ASP A 95 2.65 -11.64 7.30
CA ASP A 95 2.91 -12.00 5.90
C ASP A 95 3.31 -10.78 5.06
N PHE A 96 2.58 -9.66 5.23
CA PHE A 96 2.89 -8.40 4.56
C PHE A 96 4.30 -7.89 4.90
N LEU A 97 4.67 -7.88 6.19
CA LEU A 97 5.99 -7.43 6.62
C LEU A 97 7.11 -8.34 6.09
N ALA A 98 6.88 -9.66 6.06
CA ALA A 98 7.83 -10.62 5.52
C ALA A 98 8.05 -10.44 4.01
N GLU A 99 7.00 -10.13 3.25
CA GLU A 99 7.10 -9.86 1.80
C GLU A 99 7.83 -8.54 1.51
N VAL A 100 7.48 -7.45 2.22
CA VAL A 100 8.10 -6.14 1.99
C VAL A 100 9.58 -6.13 2.37
N ALA A 101 9.99 -6.93 3.36
CA ALA A 101 11.38 -7.06 3.76
C ALA A 101 12.28 -7.74 2.71
N GLN A 102 11.71 -8.49 1.76
CA GLN A 102 12.47 -9.16 0.68
C GLN A 102 12.89 -8.23 -0.45
N ARG A 103 12.39 -6.99 -0.46
CA ARG A 103 12.68 -6.01 -1.49
C ARG A 103 13.81 -5.07 -1.09
#